data_AF-A0A543GDF7-F1
#
_entry.id   AF-A0A543GDF7-F1
#
_cell.length_a   1.000
_cell.length_b   1.000
_cell.length_c   1.000
_cell.angle_alpha   90.00
_cell.angle_beta   90.00
_cell.angle_gamma   90.00
#
_symmetry.space_group_name_H-M   'P 1'
#
loop_
_entity.id
_entity.type
_entity.pdbx_description
1 polymer ?
#
loop_
_entity_poly.entity_id
_entity_poly.type
_entity_poly.pdbx_seq_one_letter_code
_entity_poly.pdbx_strand_id
1 'polypeptide(L)'
;MAISVPGGHYVCLCCGLFYPIQRPVSPNVEHRMHQSNTVPKRCSRCAPHRGDDAETRIRIAEDHARWYWEFAEQKDAETKAALAQVDEIKVQMGDTRDRMIAAFRSRDAYIRVLADVAKQHQPTRNGCSCRRRDCETFPITDQPWVRRKISELERCEDYDEDTA
;
A
#
# COMPACT_ATOMS: atom_id res chain seq x y z
N MET A 1 -1.40 49.21 -39.75
CA MET A 1 -1.59 48.82 -41.16
C MET A 1 -2.94 48.13 -41.29
N ALA A 2 -3.86 48.66 -42.10
CA ALA A 2 -5.13 47.99 -42.37
C ALA A 2 -4.86 46.85 -43.38
N ILE A 3 -5.00 45.60 -42.94
CA ILE A 3 -4.84 44.42 -43.79
C ILE A 3 -6.17 44.21 -44.52
N SER A 4 -6.18 44.28 -45.85
CA SER A 4 -7.38 43.92 -46.62
C SER A 4 -7.50 42.40 -46.66
N VAL A 5 -8.67 41.89 -46.26
CA VAL A 5 -8.95 40.46 -46.22
C VAL A 5 -9.72 40.10 -47.50
N PRO A 6 -9.23 39.16 -48.33
CA PRO A 6 -9.96 38.68 -49.50
C PRO A 6 -11.33 38.11 -49.09
N GLY A 7 -12.35 38.30 -49.92
CA GLY A 7 -13.67 37.71 -49.68
C GLY A 7 -13.57 36.19 -49.46
N GLY A 8 -14.30 35.67 -48.46
CA GLY A 8 -14.29 34.24 -48.10
C GLY A 8 -13.08 33.77 -47.28
N HIS A 9 -12.29 34.69 -46.73
CA HIS A 9 -11.13 34.39 -45.89
C HIS A 9 -11.21 35.13 -44.55
N TYR A 10 -10.54 34.60 -43.52
CA TYR A 10 -10.36 35.26 -42.23
C TYR A 10 -8.88 35.36 -41.87
N VAL A 11 -8.51 36.38 -41.09
CA VAL A 11 -7.14 36.57 -40.56
C VAL A 11 -7.12 36.20 -39.08
N CYS A 12 -6.20 35.34 -38.67
CA CYS A 12 -6.02 35.07 -37.24
C CYS A 12 -5.26 36.22 -36.55
N LEU A 13 -5.80 36.79 -35.48
CA LEU A 13 -5.10 37.82 -34.68
C LEU A 13 -3.79 37.32 -34.04
N CYS A 14 -3.66 36.01 -33.86
CA CYS A 14 -2.51 35.42 -33.19
C CYS A 14 -1.30 35.19 -34.11
N CYS A 15 -1.51 34.78 -35.36
CA CYS A 15 -0.43 34.39 -36.27
C CYS A 15 -0.46 35.12 -37.62
N GLY A 16 -1.44 35.98 -37.85
CA GLY A 16 -1.59 36.75 -39.09
C GLY A 16 -1.94 35.90 -40.32
N LEU A 17 -2.13 34.58 -40.18
CA LEU A 17 -2.42 33.68 -41.30
C LEU A 17 -3.86 33.86 -41.80
N PHE A 18 -3.98 33.91 -43.12
CA PHE A 18 -5.25 33.76 -43.83
C PHE A 18 -5.65 32.29 -43.83
N TYR A 19 -6.90 31.99 -43.50
CA TYR A 19 -7.44 30.64 -43.72
C TYR A 19 -8.71 30.69 -44.56
N PRO A 20 -8.85 29.78 -45.55
CA PRO A 20 -10.02 29.74 -46.40
C PRO A 20 -11.21 29.14 -45.65
N ILE A 21 -12.41 29.64 -45.91
CA ILE A 21 -13.64 28.95 -45.54
C ILE A 21 -13.73 27.71 -46.43
N GLN A 22 -13.32 26.55 -45.92
CA GLN A 22 -13.57 25.30 -46.62
C GLN A 22 -15.07 24.97 -46.50
N ARG A 23 -15.85 25.36 -47.51
CA ARG A 23 -17.28 25.06 -47.72
C ARG A 23 -18.25 25.85 -46.84
N PRO A 24 -19.53 26.02 -47.26
CA PRO A 24 -20.51 26.76 -46.47
C PRO A 24 -20.63 26.17 -45.07
N VAL A 25 -20.11 26.89 -44.09
CA VAL A 25 -20.40 26.67 -42.67
C VAL A 25 -21.89 26.91 -42.48
N SER A 26 -22.53 26.15 -41.58
CA SER A 26 -23.96 26.36 -41.34
C SER A 26 -24.20 27.81 -40.89
N PRO A 27 -25.35 28.42 -41.26
CA PRO A 27 -25.65 29.81 -40.93
C PRO A 27 -25.52 30.13 -39.44
N ASN A 28 -25.67 29.14 -38.56
CA ASN A 28 -25.52 29.28 -37.11
C ASN A 28 -24.06 29.33 -36.64
N VAL A 29 -23.14 28.68 -37.37
CA VAL A 29 -21.69 28.74 -37.12
C VAL A 29 -21.16 30.06 -37.66
N GLU A 30 -21.60 30.45 -38.85
CA GLU A 30 -21.34 31.77 -39.43
C GLU A 30 -21.86 32.87 -38.49
N HIS A 31 -23.13 32.83 -38.07
CA HIS A 31 -23.69 33.82 -37.15
C HIS A 31 -22.96 33.90 -35.80
N ARG A 32 -22.54 32.77 -35.20
CA ARG A 32 -21.70 32.79 -33.98
C ARG A 32 -20.29 33.35 -34.22
N MET A 33 -19.74 33.17 -35.41
CA MET A 33 -18.46 33.78 -35.82
C MET A 33 -18.61 35.26 -36.18
N HIS A 34 -19.81 35.72 -36.56
CA HIS A 34 -20.15 37.08 -37.00
C HIS A 34 -20.91 37.93 -35.96
N GLN A 35 -21.31 37.38 -34.81
CA GLN A 35 -22.15 38.05 -33.80
C GLN A 35 -21.49 39.27 -33.14
N SER A 36 -20.20 39.43 -33.35
CA SER A 36 -19.51 40.69 -33.18
C SER A 36 -18.78 40.94 -34.49
N ASN A 37 -18.79 42.16 -35.00
CA ASN A 37 -18.04 42.57 -36.19
C ASN A 37 -16.49 42.45 -36.00
N THR A 38 -16.05 41.56 -35.12
CA THR A 38 -14.67 41.28 -34.77
C THR A 38 -14.29 39.94 -35.36
N VAL A 39 -13.24 40.00 -36.18
CA VAL A 39 -12.46 38.88 -36.70
C VAL A 39 -12.37 37.74 -35.67
N PRO A 40 -12.61 36.47 -36.03
CA PRO A 40 -12.47 35.35 -35.12
C PRO A 40 -11.09 35.39 -34.45
N LYS A 41 -11.06 35.45 -33.11
CA LYS A 41 -9.84 35.77 -32.38
C LYS A 41 -8.69 34.79 -32.65
N ARG A 42 -8.97 33.52 -32.99
CA ARG A 42 -7.98 32.43 -33.07
C ARG A 42 -8.37 31.37 -34.13
N CYS A 43 -7.41 30.93 -34.95
CA CYS A 43 -7.59 29.81 -35.87
C CYS A 43 -7.44 28.46 -35.16
N SER A 44 -7.82 27.35 -35.81
CA SER A 44 -7.69 25.98 -35.27
C SER A 44 -6.24 25.63 -34.88
N ARG A 45 -5.27 26.10 -35.66
CA ARG A 45 -3.83 25.95 -35.36
C ARG A 45 -3.41 26.73 -34.11
N CYS A 46 -4.10 27.84 -33.81
CA CYS A 46 -3.83 28.71 -32.65
C CYS A 46 -4.69 28.47 -31.42
N ALA A 47 -5.70 27.61 -31.52
CA ALA A 47 -6.54 27.22 -30.39
C ALA A 47 -5.72 26.58 -29.24
N PRO A 48 -4.73 25.70 -29.48
CA PRO A 48 -3.97 25.05 -28.40
C PRO A 48 -3.06 26.00 -27.60
N HIS A 49 -2.52 27.03 -28.24
CA HIS A 49 -1.62 27.99 -27.57
C HIS A 49 -2.34 29.25 -27.10
N ARG A 50 -3.67 29.34 -27.22
CA ARG A 50 -4.49 30.42 -26.65
C ARG A 50 -3.94 31.84 -26.85
N GLY A 51 -3.34 32.13 -28.00
CA GLY A 51 -2.80 33.47 -28.26
C GLY A 51 -1.43 33.75 -27.66
N ASP A 52 -0.86 32.81 -26.91
CA ASP A 52 0.47 32.89 -26.34
C ASP A 52 1.51 32.83 -27.47
N ASP A 53 2.55 33.65 -27.36
CA ASP A 53 3.72 33.59 -28.23
C ASP A 53 4.58 32.33 -27.97
N ALA A 54 5.54 32.09 -28.85
CA ALA A 54 6.39 30.90 -28.78
C ALA A 54 7.21 30.85 -27.47
N GLU A 55 7.68 32.00 -26.98
CA GLU A 55 8.46 32.10 -25.75
C GLU A 55 7.62 31.70 -24.53
N THR A 56 6.40 32.22 -24.44
CA THR A 56 5.44 31.90 -23.37
C THR A 56 5.14 30.40 -23.34
N ARG A 57 4.97 29.77 -24.51
CA ARG A 57 4.71 28.33 -24.60
C ARG A 57 5.90 27.47 -24.18
N ILE A 58 7.12 27.89 -24.51
CA ILE A 58 8.35 27.21 -24.08
C ILE A 58 8.49 27.31 -22.56
N ARG A 59 8.29 28.50 -21.97
CA ARG A 59 8.33 28.67 -20.51
C ARG A 59 7.32 27.80 -19.77
N ILE A 60 6.08 27.73 -20.25
CA ILE A 60 5.05 26.85 -19.67
C ILE A 60 5.47 25.38 -19.74
N ALA A 61 6.11 24.96 -20.84
CA ALA A 61 6.59 23.59 -20.99
C ALA A 61 7.75 23.28 -20.04
N GLU A 62 8.69 24.23 -19.86
CA GLU A 62 9.79 24.13 -18.91
C GLU A 62 9.29 24.09 -17.46
N ASP A 63 8.32 24.95 -17.10
CA ASP A 63 7.71 24.97 -15.79
C ASP A 63 6.94 23.67 -15.49
N HIS A 64 6.20 23.15 -16.47
CA HIS A 64 5.58 21.84 -16.34
C HIS A 64 6.61 20.73 -16.15
N ALA A 65 7.68 20.71 -16.95
CA ALA A 65 8.74 19.72 -16.83
C ALA A 65 9.39 19.76 -15.45
N ARG A 66 9.68 20.96 -14.94
CA ARG A 66 10.22 21.15 -13.58
C ARG A 66 9.24 20.63 -12.53
N TRP A 67 7.97 21.01 -12.61
CA TRP A 67 6.94 20.55 -11.67
C TRP A 67 6.79 19.02 -11.70
N TYR A 68 6.83 18.39 -12.88
CA TYR A 68 6.79 16.94 -12.99
C TYR A 68 7.99 16.27 -12.31
N TRP A 69 9.19 16.82 -12.47
CA TRP A 69 10.39 16.28 -11.82
C TRP A 69 10.33 16.43 -10.29
N GLU A 70 9.97 17.61 -9.79
CA GLU A 70 9.81 17.87 -8.36
C GLU A 70 8.73 16.96 -7.75
N PHE A 71 7.59 16.82 -8.42
CA PHE A 71 6.51 15.95 -7.98
C PHE A 71 6.93 14.47 -7.99
N ALA A 72 7.65 14.03 -9.02
CA ALA A 72 8.15 12.65 -9.11
C ALA A 72 9.15 12.35 -7.99
N GLU A 73 10.08 13.28 -7.71
CA GLU A 73 11.03 13.15 -6.61
C GLU A 73 10.33 13.10 -5.25
N GLN A 74 9.34 13.96 -5.03
CA GLN A 74 8.53 13.92 -3.81
C GLN A 74 7.80 12.57 -3.65
N LYS A 75 7.20 12.06 -4.73
CA LYS A 75 6.48 10.78 -4.68
C LYS A 75 7.40 9.59 -4.48
N ASP A 76 8.60 9.61 -5.05
CA ASP A 76 9.63 8.60 -4.81
C ASP A 76 10.08 8.61 -3.33
N ALA A 77 10.31 9.80 -2.77
CA ALA A 77 10.66 9.96 -1.35
C ALA A 77 9.55 9.46 -0.41
N GLU A 78 8.29 9.80 -0.68
CA GLU A 78 7.14 9.30 0.08
C GLU A 78 7.04 7.77 0.02
N THR A 79 7.24 7.19 -1.17
CA THR A 79 7.20 5.74 -1.38
C THR A 79 8.33 5.04 -0.63
N LYS A 80 9.55 5.57 -0.68
CA LYS A 80 10.69 5.04 0.07
C LYS A 80 10.47 5.11 1.59
N ALA A 81 9.90 6.20 2.09
CA ALA A 81 9.57 6.33 3.50
C ALA A 81 8.52 5.30 3.94
N ALA A 82 7.48 5.09 3.13
CA ALA A 82 6.45 4.08 3.41
C ALA A 82 7.03 2.65 3.40
N LEU A 83 7.92 2.33 2.45
CA LEU A 83 8.60 1.04 2.40
C LEU A 83 9.48 0.80 3.63
N ALA A 84 10.22 1.82 4.07
CA ALA A 84 11.05 1.74 5.28
C ALA A 84 10.20 1.44 6.54
N GLN A 85 9.03 2.07 6.67
CA GLN A 85 8.10 1.78 7.77
C GLN A 85 7.57 0.34 7.73
N VAL A 86 7.24 -0.16 6.54
CA VAL A 86 6.79 -1.55 6.37
C VAL A 86 7.88 -2.53 6.80
N ASP A 87 9.13 -2.28 6.42
CA ASP A 87 10.24 -3.16 6.79
C ASP A 87 10.55 -3.11 8.29
N GLU A 88 10.46 -1.94 8.92
CA GLU A 88 10.57 -1.83 10.39
C GLU A 88 9.48 -2.65 11.11
N ILE A 89 8.23 -2.56 10.65
CA ILE A 89 7.13 -3.34 11.19
C ILE A 89 7.39 -4.85 11.03
N LYS A 90 7.91 -5.29 9.88
CA LYS A 90 8.25 -6.71 9.67
C LYS A 90 9.31 -7.20 10.65
N VAL A 91 10.35 -6.40 10.91
CA VAL A 91 11.39 -6.75 11.90
C VAL A 91 10.74 -6.92 13.28
N GLN A 92 9.93 -5.96 13.71
CA GLN A 92 9.23 -6.03 15.00
C GLN A 92 8.28 -7.23 15.10
N MET A 93 7.59 -7.58 14.01
CA MET A 93 6.75 -8.79 13.94
C MET A 93 7.60 -10.06 14.05
N GLY A 94 8.77 -10.11 13.39
CA GLY A 94 9.75 -11.18 13.53
C GLY A 94 10.18 -11.37 14.98
N ASP A 95 10.63 -10.28 15.64
CA ASP A 95 11.05 -10.30 17.04
C ASP A 95 9.91 -10.72 17.98
N THR A 96 8.68 -10.32 17.68
CA THR A 96 7.51 -10.71 18.47
C THR A 96 7.20 -12.18 18.28
N ARG A 97 7.22 -12.68 17.04
CA ARG A 97 7.06 -14.11 16.73
C ARG A 97 8.11 -14.95 17.45
N ASP A 98 9.37 -14.54 17.41
CA ASP A 98 10.47 -15.28 18.05
C ASP A 98 10.32 -15.29 19.57
N ARG A 99 9.92 -14.17 20.18
CA ARG A 99 9.59 -14.12 21.62
C ARG A 99 8.43 -15.02 21.97
N MET A 100 7.37 -15.08 21.15
CA MET A 100 6.24 -15.98 21.37
C MET A 100 6.67 -17.45 21.27
N ILE A 101 7.45 -17.81 20.24
CA ILE A 101 8.00 -19.17 20.09
C ILE A 101 8.87 -19.54 21.29
N ALA A 102 9.75 -18.64 21.74
CA ALA A 102 10.59 -18.86 22.91
C ALA A 102 9.75 -19.07 24.19
N ALA A 103 8.68 -18.28 24.37
CA ALA A 103 7.76 -18.45 25.50
C ALA A 103 7.01 -19.79 25.44
N PHE A 104 6.55 -20.22 24.25
CA PHE A 104 5.95 -21.54 24.07
C PHE A 104 6.92 -22.66 24.40
N ARG A 105 8.15 -22.62 23.85
CA ARG A 105 9.19 -23.61 24.15
C ARG A 105 9.54 -23.68 25.64
N SER A 106 9.62 -22.52 26.30
CA SER A 106 9.86 -22.44 27.74
C SER A 106 8.71 -23.06 28.54
N ARG A 107 7.46 -22.71 28.21
CA ARG A 107 6.26 -23.32 28.81
C ARG A 107 6.28 -24.84 28.64
N ASP A 108 6.53 -25.32 27.44
CA ASP A 108 6.50 -26.74 27.12
C ASP A 108 7.63 -27.49 27.85
N ALA A 109 8.81 -26.88 28.00
CA ALA A 109 9.88 -27.42 28.84
C ALA A 109 9.42 -27.62 30.30
N TYR A 110 8.72 -26.66 30.90
CA TYR A 110 8.16 -26.83 32.25
C TYR A 110 7.06 -27.89 32.30
N ILE A 111 6.22 -28.00 31.27
CA ILE A 111 5.20 -29.06 31.20
C ILE A 111 5.85 -30.43 31.10
N ARG A 112 6.95 -30.61 30.34
CA ARG A 112 7.71 -31.86 30.30
C ARG A 112 8.28 -32.23 31.67
N VAL A 113 8.84 -31.27 32.39
CA VAL A 113 9.29 -31.50 33.77
C VAL A 113 8.12 -31.94 34.66
N LEU A 114 6.96 -31.30 34.55
CA LEU A 114 5.76 -31.72 35.28
C LEU A 114 5.30 -33.13 34.88
N ALA A 115 5.38 -33.48 33.60
CA ALA A 115 5.04 -34.81 33.09
C ALA A 115 5.98 -35.87 33.67
N ASP A 116 7.27 -35.62 33.70
CA ASP A 116 8.27 -36.53 34.26
C ASP A 116 8.09 -36.71 35.77
N VAL A 117 7.79 -35.63 36.49
CA VAL A 117 7.44 -35.71 37.92
C VAL A 117 6.13 -36.49 38.11
N ALA A 118 5.10 -36.24 37.30
CA ALA A 118 3.82 -36.96 37.38
C ALA A 118 3.99 -38.47 37.11
N LYS A 119 4.87 -38.86 36.19
CA LYS A 119 5.22 -40.27 35.93
C LYS A 119 5.84 -40.94 37.16
N GLN A 120 6.67 -40.23 37.91
CA GLN A 120 7.30 -40.74 39.13
C GLN A 120 6.36 -40.77 40.33
N HIS A 121 5.27 -40.00 40.28
CA HIS A 121 4.34 -39.76 41.39
C HIS A 121 2.89 -40.17 41.07
N GLN A 122 2.70 -41.32 40.43
CA GLN A 122 1.39 -41.86 40.08
C GLN A 122 0.59 -42.35 41.30
N PRO A 123 -0.76 -42.29 41.25
CA PRO A 123 -1.61 -42.88 42.26
C PRO A 123 -1.50 -44.41 42.27
N THR A 124 -1.34 -44.97 43.46
CA THR A 124 -1.36 -46.41 43.73
C THR A 124 -2.39 -46.72 44.81
N ARG A 125 -2.71 -48.01 45.00
CA ARG A 125 -3.72 -48.46 45.98
C ARG A 125 -3.43 -48.00 47.42
N ASN A 126 -2.17 -47.70 47.76
CA ASN A 126 -1.72 -47.33 49.11
C ASN A 126 -1.10 -45.92 49.20
N GLY A 127 -1.32 -45.05 48.21
CA GLY A 127 -0.75 -43.70 48.17
C GLY A 127 0.02 -43.42 46.88
N CYS A 128 1.14 -42.71 46.95
CA CYS A 128 1.94 -42.36 45.78
C CYS A 128 2.95 -43.45 45.38
N SER A 129 3.24 -43.60 44.08
CA SER A 129 4.24 -44.54 43.54
C SER A 129 5.65 -44.33 44.09
N CYS A 130 5.96 -43.15 44.61
CA CYS A 130 7.22 -42.87 45.31
C CYS A 130 7.34 -43.52 46.70
N ARG A 131 6.33 -44.29 47.14
CA ARG A 131 6.26 -45.04 48.41
C ARG A 131 6.24 -44.18 49.68
N ARG A 132 6.13 -42.86 49.57
CA ARG A 132 5.87 -41.95 50.71
C ARG A 132 4.37 -41.87 50.97
N ARG A 133 3.96 -42.02 52.24
CA ARG A 133 2.54 -41.94 52.65
C ARG A 133 1.94 -40.55 52.44
N ASP A 134 2.71 -39.51 52.73
CA ASP A 134 2.29 -38.11 52.64
C ASP A 134 3.08 -37.37 51.56
N CYS A 135 3.00 -37.83 50.32
CA CYS A 135 3.72 -37.19 49.22
C CYS A 135 3.08 -35.84 48.86
N GLU A 136 3.75 -34.73 49.20
CA GLU A 136 3.31 -33.36 48.88
C GLU A 136 3.25 -33.05 47.38
N THR A 137 4.04 -33.76 46.57
CA THR A 137 4.08 -33.60 45.11
C THR A 137 2.82 -34.16 44.44
N PHE A 138 2.25 -35.22 45.01
CA PHE A 138 1.10 -35.90 44.42
C PHE A 138 -0.13 -34.98 44.25
N PRO A 139 -0.58 -34.22 45.28
CA PRO A 139 -1.67 -33.26 45.15
C PRO A 139 -1.45 -32.17 44.10
N ILE A 140 -0.20 -31.87 43.73
CA ILE A 140 0.13 -30.87 42.71
C ILE A 140 0.02 -31.49 41.31
N THR A 141 0.64 -32.67 41.11
CA THR A 141 0.58 -33.38 39.82
C THR A 141 -0.81 -33.95 39.51
N ASP A 142 -1.63 -34.20 40.54
CA ASP A 142 -2.99 -34.71 40.39
C ASP A 142 -4.01 -33.62 40.04
N GLN A 143 -3.62 -32.34 40.06
CA GLN A 143 -4.56 -31.26 39.76
C GLN A 143 -5.09 -31.39 38.32
N PRO A 144 -6.41 -31.21 38.10
CA PRO A 144 -7.01 -31.39 36.77
C PRO A 144 -6.37 -30.55 35.67
N TRP A 145 -5.91 -29.33 35.98
CA TRP A 145 -5.27 -28.45 35.00
C TRP A 145 -3.86 -28.92 34.63
N VAL A 146 -3.10 -29.52 35.56
CA VAL A 146 -1.76 -30.08 35.29
C VAL A 146 -1.89 -31.28 34.38
N ARG A 147 -2.77 -32.23 34.73
CA ARG A 147 -3.05 -33.41 33.88
C ARG A 147 -3.50 -33.00 32.48
N ARG A 148 -4.41 -32.02 32.38
CA ARG A 148 -4.85 -31.48 31.09
C ARG A 148 -3.68 -30.93 30.27
N LYS A 149 -2.75 -30.17 30.88
CA LYS A 149 -1.60 -29.58 30.18
C LYS A 149 -0.61 -30.63 29.69
N ILE A 150 -0.37 -31.67 30.49
CA ILE A 150 0.46 -32.81 30.09
C ILE A 150 -0.18 -33.53 28.90
N SER A 151 -1.47 -33.87 28.97
CA SER A 151 -2.17 -34.55 27.86
C SER A 151 -2.37 -33.68 26.61
N GLU A 152 -2.36 -32.35 26.73
CA GLU A 152 -2.31 -31.44 25.58
C GLU A 152 -0.94 -31.52 24.89
N LEU A 153 0.15 -31.51 25.67
CA LEU A 153 1.50 -31.61 25.14
C LEU A 153 1.75 -32.96 24.47
N GLU A 154 1.40 -34.07 25.13
CA GLU A 154 1.58 -35.43 24.60
C GLU A 154 0.87 -35.59 23.25
N ARG A 155 -0.39 -35.12 23.14
CA ARG A 155 -1.11 -35.13 21.86
C ARG A 155 -0.40 -34.33 20.77
N CYS A 156 0.13 -33.16 21.10
CA CYS A 156 0.85 -32.34 20.12
C CYS A 156 2.14 -33.04 19.64
N GLU A 157 2.88 -33.67 20.55
CA GLU A 157 4.11 -34.39 20.22
C GLU A 157 3.82 -35.63 19.34
N ASP A 158 2.74 -36.36 19.62
CA ASP A 158 2.31 -37.50 18.79
C ASP A 158 1.99 -37.07 17.33
N TYR A 159 1.36 -35.89 17.14
CA TYR A 159 1.08 -35.36 15.79
C TYR A 159 2.35 -34.93 15.03
N ASP A 160 3.34 -34.38 15.74
CA ASP A 160 4.61 -33.94 15.12
C ASP A 160 5.47 -35.16 14.70
N GLU A 161 5.40 -36.28 15.42
CA GLU A 161 6.09 -37.54 15.05
C GLU A 161 5.46 -38.22 13.82
N ASP A 162 4.14 -38.15 13.65
CA ASP A 162 3.43 -38.75 12.50
C ASP A 162 3.58 -37.95 11.19
N THR A 163 4.06 -36.71 11.26
CA THR A 163 4.20 -35.79 10.11
C THR A 163 5.64 -35.49 9.70
N ALA A 164 6.63 -36.03 10.41
CA ALA A 164 8.06 -35.91 10.14
C ALA A 164 8.61 -37.09 9.31
#